data_AF-A0A7X4WSH1-F1
#
_entry.id   AF-A0A7X4WSH1-F1
#
_cell.length_a   1.000
_cell.length_b   1.000
_cell.length_c   1.000
_cell.angle_alpha   90.00
_cell.angle_beta   90.00
_cell.angle_gamma   90.00
#
_symmetry.space_group_name_H-M   'P 1'
#
loop_
_entity.id
_entity.type
_entity.pdbx_description
1 polymer ?
#
loop_
_entity_poly.entity_id
_entity_poly.type
_entity_poly.pdbx_seq_one_letter_code
_entity_poly.pdbx_strand_id
1 'polypeptide(L)' 'MESKTARFTVLMDPRKKQAFEKLCASQDLTPSQVVRQLIREYLEKHDISYLDDDATKNPQVK' A
#
# COMPACT_ATOMS: atom_id res chain seq x y z
N MET A 1 1.06 -4.90 -21.89
CA MET A 1 0.11 -4.73 -20.77
C MET A 1 0.56 -3.51 -19.99
N GLU A 2 -0.17 -2.41 -20.13
CA GLU A 2 0.16 -1.16 -19.45
C GLU A 2 -0.10 -1.32 -17.95
N SER A 3 0.96 -1.51 -17.19
CA SER A 3 0.92 -1.55 -15.74
C SER A 3 0.43 -0.18 -15.24
N LYS A 4 -0.87 -0.05 -14.98
CA LYS A 4 -1.47 1.13 -14.33
C LYS A 4 -0.90 1.27 -12.91
N THR A 5 0.30 1.82 -12.79
CA THR A 5 0.94 2.08 -11.49
C THR A 5 0.34 3.36 -10.90
N ALA A 6 -0.41 3.23 -9.81
CA ALA A 6 -0.91 4.36 -9.03
C ALA A 6 0.07 4.72 -7.90
N ARG A 7 0.20 6.01 -7.58
CA ARG A 7 1.01 6.49 -6.46
C ARG A 7 0.14 6.61 -5.20
N PHE A 8 0.45 5.79 -4.20
CA PHE A 8 -0.17 5.90 -2.86
C PHE A 8 0.67 6.84 -2.00
N THR A 9 0.10 7.98 -1.59
CA THR A 9 0.79 8.97 -0.72
C THR A 9 0.00 9.11 0.59
N VAL A 10 0.67 8.91 1.72
CA VAL A 10 0.09 9.04 3.06
C VAL A 10 0.90 10.04 3.86
N LEU A 11 0.22 10.97 4.53
CA LEU A 11 0.84 11.86 5.51
C LEU A 11 1.00 11.11 6.82
N MET A 12 2.22 11.06 7.34
CA MET A 12 2.55 10.43 8.61
C MET A 12 3.46 11.36 9.42
N ASP A 13 3.31 11.32 10.75
CA ASP A 13 4.19 12.01 11.67
C ASP A 13 5.67 11.64 11.45
N PRO A 14 6.60 12.62 11.48
CA PRO A 14 8.02 12.37 11.19
C PRO A 14 8.68 11.39 12.17
N ARG A 15 8.24 11.32 13.44
CA ARG A 15 8.80 10.37 14.42
C ARG A 15 8.36 8.95 14.09
N LYS A 16 7.09 8.77 13.72
CA LYS A 16 6.56 7.47 13.27
C LYS A 16 7.26 7.00 11.99
N LYS A 17 7.48 7.92 11.03
CA LYS A 17 8.23 7.61 9.80
C LYS A 17 9.62 7.08 10.10
N GLN A 18 10.39 7.78 10.94
CA GLN A 18 11.75 7.35 11.30
C GLN A 18 11.77 6.00 12.03
N ALA A 19 10.83 5.78 12.96
CA ALA A 19 10.72 4.51 13.67
C ALA A 19 10.41 3.35 12.69
N PHE A 20 9.48 3.58 11.76
CA PHE A 20 9.12 2.60 10.74
C PHE A 20 10.28 2.31 9.78
N GLU A 21 10.99 3.34 9.31
CA GLU A 21 12.17 3.19 8.44
C GLU A 21 13.28 2.40 9.13
N LYS A 22 13.54 2.66 10.42
CA LYS A 22 14.51 1.90 11.22
C LYS A 22 14.11 0.43 11.37
N LEU A 23 12.83 0.17 11.68
CA LEU A 23 12.31 -1.18 11.82
C LEU A 23 12.41 -1.98 10.51
N CYS A 24 12.12 -1.33 9.37
CA CYS A 24 12.26 -1.94 8.05
C CYS A 24 13.73 -2.22 7.74
N ALA A 25 14.63 -1.27 8.02
CA ALA A 25 16.07 -1.41 7.80
C ALA A 25 16.68 -2.55 8.63
N SER A 26 16.23 -2.76 9.87
CA SER A 26 16.67 -3.91 10.69
C SER A 26 16.25 -5.27 10.15
N GLN A 27 15.32 -5.33 9.21
CA GLN A 27 14.83 -6.56 8.59
C GLN A 27 15.23 -6.68 7.10
N ASP A 28 16.12 -5.80 6.62
CA ASP A 28 16.52 -5.72 5.21
C ASP A 28 15.33 -5.49 4.24
N LEU A 29 14.28 -4.83 4.73
CA LEU A 29 13.08 -4.51 3.95
C LEU A 29 12.99 -3.01 3.66
N THR A 30 12.39 -2.66 2.52
CA THR A 30 12.01 -1.27 2.26
C THR A 30 10.61 -0.98 2.81
N PRO A 31 10.35 0.24 3.31
CA PRO A 31 9.02 0.61 3.82
C PRO A 31 7.92 0.40 2.78
N SER A 32 8.22 0.63 1.50
CA SER A 32 7.27 0.42 0.39
C SER A 32 6.92 -1.06 0.16
N GLN A 33 7.81 -2.00 0.52
CA GLN A 33 7.49 -3.44 0.45
C GLN A 33 6.53 -3.81 1.58
N VAL A 34 6.83 -3.39 2.81
CA VAL A 34 6.00 -3.65 3.99
C VAL A 34 4.61 -3.05 3.83
N VAL A 35 4.49 -1.81 3.37
CA VAL A 35 3.18 -1.17 3.14
C VAL A 35 2.36 -1.90 2.09
N ARG A 36 2.97 -2.39 1.00
CA ARG A 36 2.25 -3.16 -0.02
C ARG A 36 1.75 -4.50 0.51
N GLN A 37 2.56 -5.17 1.32
CA GLN A 37 2.15 -6.43 1.96
C GLN A 37 0.99 -6.18 2.93
N LEU A 38 1.10 -5.16 3.77
CA LEU A 38 0.05 -4.77 4.70
C LEU A 38 -1.27 -4.43 3.99
N ILE A 39 -1.23 -3.76 2.83
CA ILE A 39 -2.42 -3.51 2.02
C ILE A 39 -3.04 -4.82 1.52
N ARG A 40 -2.24 -5.77 1.02
CA ARG A 40 -2.75 -7.06 0.54
C ARG A 40 -3.40 -7.85 1.66
N GLU A 41 -2.70 -8.02 2.78
CA GLU A 41 -3.20 -8.73 3.95
C GLU A 41 -4.49 -8.08 4.49
N TYR A 42 -4.57 -6.75 4.45
CA TYR A 42 -5.77 -6.03 4.86
C TYR A 42 -6.95 -6.27 3.90
N LEU A 43 -6.72 -6.26 2.59
CA LEU A 43 -7.76 -6.60 1.60
C LEU A 43 -8.23 -8.05 1.75
N GLU A 44 -7.30 -8.99 1.91
CA GLU A 44 -7.60 -10.41 2.13
C GLU A 44 -8.42 -10.62 3.41
N LYS A 45 -8.06 -9.94 4.51
CA LYS A 45 -8.80 -10.00 5.77
C LYS A 45 -10.23 -9.48 5.66
N HIS A 46 -10.47 -8.54 4.74
CA HIS A 46 -11.80 -7.96 4.50
C HIS A 46 -12.57 -8.66 3.36
N ASP A 47 -12.05 -9.79 2.84
CA ASP A 47 -12.63 -10.55 1.73
C ASP A 47 -12.83 -9.71 0.45
N ILE A 48 -11.96 -8.72 0.22
CA ILE A 48 -12.01 -7.85 -0.95
C ILE A 48 -11.06 -8.39 -2.02
N SER A 49 -11.62 -9.04 -3.04
CA SER A 49 -10.89 -9.46 -4.23
C SER A 49 -10.57 -8.26 -5.13
N TYR A 50 -9.29 -7.90 -5.24
CA TYR A 50 -8.80 -6.87 -6.18
C TYR A 50 -8.37 -7.44 -7.54
N LEU A 51 -8.44 -8.77 -7.71
CA LEU A 51 -8.06 -9.49 -8.93
C LEU A 51 -9.18 -9.54 -9.99
N ASP A 52 -10.40 -9.11 -9.63
CA ASP A 52 -11.48 -8.95 -10.59
C ASP A 52 -11.24 -7.70 -11.44
N ASP A 53 -11.19 -7.92 -12.75
CA ASP A 53 -10.94 -6.97 -13.82
C ASP A 53 -12.08 -5.93 -13.93
N ASP A 54 -12.22 -5.03 -12.94
CA ASP A 54 -13.05 -3.82 -13.03
C ASP A 54 -12.28 -2.60 -12.47
N ALA A 55 -11.00 -2.50 -12.82
CA ALA A 55 -10.16 -1.32 -12.60
C ALA A 55 -10.58 -0.10 -13.47
N THR A 56 -11.89 0.09 -13.68
CA THR A 56 -12.50 1.21 -14.40
C THR A 56 -13.75 1.80 -13.74
N LYS A 57 -14.14 1.36 -12.54
CA LYS A 57 -15.16 2.07 -11.76
C LYS A 57 -14.61 2.54 -10.42
N ASN A 58 -13.86 3.64 -10.44
CA ASN A 58 -13.75 4.49 -9.25
C ASN A 58 -14.63 5.74 -9.43
N PRO A 59 -15.94 5.69 -9.15
CA PRO A 59 -16.77 6.88 -9.09
C PRO A 59 -16.53 7.56 -7.74
N GLN A 60 -15.45 8.33 -7.63
CA GLN A 60 -15.33 9.49 -6.72
C GLN A 60 -13.91 10.09 -6.78
N VAL A 61 -13.71 10.97 -7.75
CA VAL A 61 -12.99 12.22 -7.50
C VAL A 61 -14.01 13.32 -7.82
N LYS A 62 -14.46 14.01 -6.77
CA LYS A 62 -15.41 15.11 -6.85
C LYS A 62 -14.64 16.42 -6.79
#